data_AF-A0A8D0GQQ0-F1
#
_entry.id   AF-A0A8D0GQQ0-F1
#
_cell.length_a   1.000
_cell.length_b   1.000
_cell.length_c   1.000
_cell.angle_alpha   90.00
_cell.angle_beta   90.00
_cell.angle_gamma   90.00
#
_symmetry.space_group_name_H-M   'P 1'
#
loop_
_entity.id
_entity.type
_entity.pdbx_description
1 polymer ?
#
loop_
_entity_poly.entity_id
_entity_poly.type
_entity_poly.pdbx_seq_one_letter_code
_entity_poly.pdbx_strand_id
1 'polypeptide(L)'
;MNEALEEPPTSAILLESCHFSQVIFKNVEKFYVPGADVAFHYSLTEPITPTKKDWVGIFREMQSILESLQSSREKLEQEANLLNEENQHLKAQNECKEAELHQLKEEHQNVSSDKERLENKLRATLGHMDQIQAQILNQKKEMESLARGDHDKTTQLERLKEETRLLRTALVAQPSMMKCPLCNEVFPGNVETSQYEAHVRSHLLECPYCDETFEESNKQVYEDHLFCHGLDKL
;
A
#
# COMPACT_ATOMS: atom_id res chain seq x y z
N MET A 1 -51.06 -24.06 51.14
CA MET A 1 -51.78 -25.02 51.99
C MET A 1 -50.85 -25.34 53.13
N ASN A 2 -51.24 -24.94 54.35
CA ASN A 2 -50.52 -25.21 55.57
C ASN A 2 -50.74 -26.68 55.92
N GLU A 3 -49.75 -27.53 55.67
CA GLU A 3 -49.69 -28.84 56.29
C GLU A 3 -49.03 -28.69 57.65
N ALA A 4 -49.83 -28.94 58.67
CA ALA A 4 -49.48 -28.84 60.06
C ALA A 4 -48.31 -29.77 60.40
N LEU A 5 -47.42 -29.26 61.25
CA LEU A 5 -46.47 -30.04 62.02
C LEU A 5 -47.22 -31.15 62.76
N GLU A 6 -47.20 -32.37 62.23
CA GLU A 6 -47.35 -33.57 63.04
C GLU A 6 -45.98 -33.82 63.70
N GLU A 7 -45.76 -33.18 64.85
CA GLU A 7 -44.68 -33.61 65.73
C GLU A 7 -44.89 -35.10 66.05
N PRO A 8 -43.85 -35.94 65.94
CA PRO A 8 -43.98 -37.36 66.26
C PRO A 8 -44.46 -37.48 67.70
N PRO A 9 -45.31 -38.46 68.02
CA PRO A 9 -45.92 -38.53 69.33
C PRO A 9 -44.83 -38.58 70.38
N THR A 10 -44.86 -37.62 71.30
CA THR A 10 -43.92 -37.48 72.43
C THR A 10 -43.86 -38.76 73.29
N SER A 11 -44.79 -39.70 73.09
CA SER A 11 -44.80 -41.04 73.68
C SER A 11 -43.77 -42.03 73.09
N ALA A 12 -43.04 -41.71 72.03
CA ALA A 12 -41.93 -42.53 71.54
C ALA A 12 -40.56 -42.19 72.18
N ILE A 13 -40.49 -41.13 73.00
CA ILE A 13 -39.24 -40.66 73.66
C ILE A 13 -39.22 -41.03 75.17
N LEU A 14 -40.15 -41.87 75.62
CA LEU A 14 -39.97 -42.69 76.83
C LEU A 14 -39.62 -44.11 76.41
N LEU A 15 -38.55 -44.26 75.62
CA LEU A 15 -37.85 -45.54 75.58
C LEU A 15 -37.37 -45.77 77.03
N GLU A 16 -38.07 -46.66 77.74
CA GLU A 16 -37.88 -46.97 79.15
C GLU A 16 -36.39 -46.94 79.50
N SER A 17 -35.98 -45.89 80.22
CA SER A 17 -34.61 -45.70 80.71
C SER A 17 -34.12 -46.82 81.63
N CYS A 18 -34.95 -47.83 81.87
CA CYS A 18 -34.76 -48.95 82.79
C CYS A 18 -34.38 -50.27 82.09
N HIS A 19 -34.51 -50.41 80.75
CA HIS A 19 -34.18 -51.68 80.08
C HIS A 19 -32.68 -51.92 79.90
N PHE A 20 -31.90 -50.85 79.74
CA PHE A 20 -30.47 -50.96 79.45
C PHE A 20 -29.57 -50.93 80.70
N SER A 21 -30.14 -50.73 81.89
CA SER A 21 -29.40 -50.65 83.16
C SER A 21 -29.71 -51.80 84.12
N GLN A 22 -30.26 -52.90 83.61
CA GLN A 22 -30.60 -54.09 84.40
C GLN A 22 -29.38 -54.89 84.87
N VAL A 23 -28.22 -54.65 84.23
CA VAL A 23 -26.92 -55.22 84.60
C VAL A 23 -25.99 -54.07 84.94
N ILE A 24 -25.53 -54.02 86.19
CA ILE A 24 -24.62 -52.97 86.66
C ILE A 24 -23.23 -53.58 86.85
N PHE A 25 -22.28 -53.20 85.99
CA PHE A 25 -20.89 -53.57 86.17
C PHE A 25 -20.26 -52.80 87.35
N LYS A 26 -19.52 -53.52 88.18
CA LYS A 26 -18.87 -53.00 89.39
C LYS A 26 -17.35 -53.07 89.21
N ASN A 27 -16.66 -52.09 89.79
CA ASN A 27 -15.20 -52.02 89.83
C ASN A 27 -14.57 -52.19 88.43
N VAL A 28 -15.12 -51.50 87.43
CA VAL A 28 -14.53 -51.48 86.09
C VAL A 28 -13.29 -50.60 86.13
N GLU A 29 -12.14 -51.20 85.87
CA GLU A 29 -10.86 -50.49 85.86
C GLU A 29 -10.75 -49.63 84.59
N LYS A 30 -10.08 -48.48 84.70
CA LYS A 30 -9.85 -47.60 83.55
C LYS A 30 -8.84 -48.17 82.55
N PHE A 31 -7.97 -49.06 83.02
CA PHE A 31 -6.89 -49.64 82.23
C PHE A 31 -6.73 -51.12 82.56
N TYR A 32 -6.57 -51.93 81.52
CA TYR A 32 -6.28 -53.35 81.63
C TYR A 32 -4.94 -53.66 80.97
N VAL A 33 -4.18 -54.60 81.54
CA VAL A 33 -2.89 -55.01 81.00
C VAL A 33 -3.11 -55.88 79.75
N PRO A 34 -2.54 -55.53 78.59
CA PRO A 34 -2.70 -56.35 77.38
C PRO A 34 -2.16 -57.76 77.57
N GLY A 35 -2.93 -58.77 77.13
CA GLY A 35 -2.54 -60.19 77.21
C GLY A 35 -2.76 -60.86 78.58
N ALA A 36 -3.25 -60.14 79.58
CA ALA A 36 -3.67 -60.70 80.87
C ALA A 36 -5.18 -60.99 80.89
N ASP A 37 -5.60 -61.95 81.71
CA ASP A 37 -7.02 -62.25 81.95
C ASP A 37 -7.72 -61.05 82.62
N VAL A 38 -8.93 -60.74 82.15
CA VAL A 38 -9.76 -59.66 82.69
C VAL A 38 -10.99 -60.23 83.38
N ALA A 39 -11.17 -59.91 84.68
CA ALA A 39 -12.34 -60.30 85.45
C ALA A 39 -13.35 -59.15 85.51
N PHE A 40 -14.61 -59.43 85.14
CA PHE A 40 -15.72 -58.49 85.25
C PHE A 40 -16.65 -58.89 86.38
N HIS A 41 -17.01 -57.91 87.20
CA HIS A 41 -18.00 -58.08 88.27
C HIS A 41 -19.24 -57.31 87.89
N TYR A 42 -20.41 -57.90 88.07
CA TYR A 42 -21.68 -57.22 87.83
C TYR A 42 -22.73 -57.66 88.85
N SER A 43 -23.78 -56.85 88.99
CA SER A 43 -24.99 -57.23 89.70
C SER A 43 -26.20 -57.07 88.80
N LEU A 44 -27.14 -58.00 88.95
CA LEU A 44 -28.43 -57.96 88.28
C LEU A 44 -29.43 -57.21 89.15
N THR A 45 -30.18 -56.28 88.57
CA THR A 45 -31.27 -55.59 89.25
C THR A 45 -32.61 -56.24 88.88
N GLU A 46 -33.54 -56.35 89.83
CA GLU A 46 -34.89 -56.82 89.51
C GLU A 46 -35.54 -55.90 88.46
N PRO A 47 -36.17 -56.44 87.40
CA PRO A 47 -36.70 -57.81 87.28
C PRO A 47 -35.93 -58.79 86.37
N ILE A 48 -34.66 -58.55 85.99
CA ILE A 48 -33.97 -59.42 85.01
C ILE A 48 -33.69 -60.85 85.55
N THR A 49 -33.98 -61.87 84.73
CA THR A 49 -33.65 -63.27 85.02
C THR A 49 -32.63 -63.78 83.99
N PRO A 50 -31.40 -64.13 84.38
CA PRO A 50 -30.36 -64.51 83.44
C PRO A 50 -30.63 -65.87 82.79
N THR A 51 -30.27 -65.99 81.51
CA THR A 51 -30.40 -67.21 80.72
C THR A 51 -29.03 -67.78 80.35
N LYS A 52 -28.98 -69.08 80.01
CA LYS A 52 -27.74 -69.72 79.53
C LYS A 52 -27.23 -69.19 78.18
N LYS A 53 -28.02 -68.36 77.48
CA LYS A 53 -27.65 -67.76 76.19
C LYS A 53 -27.12 -66.34 76.34
N ASP A 54 -27.18 -65.77 77.54
CA ASP A 54 -26.72 -64.40 77.77
C ASP A 54 -25.19 -64.37 77.78
N TRP A 55 -24.61 -63.29 77.25
CA TRP A 55 -23.17 -63.12 77.13
C TRP A 55 -22.76 -61.67 77.43
N VAL A 56 -21.53 -61.50 77.90
CA VAL A 56 -20.92 -60.19 78.12
C VAL A 56 -19.94 -59.93 76.99
N GLY A 57 -20.14 -58.82 76.27
CA GLY A 57 -19.27 -58.37 75.19
C GLY A 57 -18.38 -57.21 75.61
N ILE A 58 -17.15 -57.19 75.10
CA ILE A 58 -16.29 -56.00 75.13
C ILE A 58 -16.52 -55.24 73.83
N PHE A 59 -17.07 -54.04 73.93
CA PHE A 59 -17.38 -53.19 72.78
C PHE A 59 -16.42 -52.00 72.74
N ARG A 60 -15.99 -51.62 71.54
CA ARG A 60 -15.18 -50.41 71.35
C ARG A 60 -16.03 -49.20 71.66
N GLU A 61 -15.46 -48.25 72.38
CA GLU A 61 -16.12 -47.00 72.74
C GLU A 61 -16.51 -46.20 71.48
N MET A 62 -17.82 -46.02 71.28
CA MET A 62 -18.38 -45.39 70.08
C MET A 62 -18.18 -43.87 70.07
N GLN A 63 -17.95 -43.27 71.24
CA GLN A 63 -17.77 -41.83 71.44
C GLN A 63 -16.53 -41.29 70.72
N SER A 64 -15.38 -41.97 70.85
CA SER A 64 -14.13 -41.56 70.18
C SER A 64 -14.23 -41.62 68.65
N ILE A 65 -14.99 -42.58 68.13
CA ILE A 65 -15.28 -42.69 66.68
C ILE A 65 -16.15 -41.51 66.23
N LEU A 66 -17.17 -41.17 67.01
CA LEU A 66 -18.07 -40.05 66.73
C LEU A 66 -17.31 -38.72 66.65
N GLU A 67 -16.45 -38.43 67.63
CA GLU A 67 -15.62 -37.22 67.68
C GLU A 67 -14.66 -37.12 66.49
N SER A 68 -14.04 -38.24 66.12
CA SER A 68 -13.15 -38.32 64.95
C SER A 68 -13.89 -38.04 63.65
N LEU A 69 -15.09 -38.60 63.49
CA LEU A 69 -15.93 -38.36 62.31
C LEU A 69 -16.44 -36.92 62.25
N GLN A 70 -16.80 -36.32 63.40
CA GLN A 70 -17.20 -34.92 63.48
C GLN A 70 -16.06 -33.99 63.05
N SER A 71 -14.84 -34.21 63.55
CA SER A 71 -13.66 -33.45 63.13
C SER A 71 -13.36 -33.62 61.63
N SER A 72 -13.51 -34.84 61.10
CA SER A 72 -13.32 -35.09 59.67
C SER A 72 -14.38 -34.38 58.81
N ARG A 73 -15.64 -34.38 59.26
CA ARG A 73 -16.74 -33.68 58.59
C ARG A 73 -16.47 -32.18 58.54
N GLU A 74 -16.05 -31.57 59.65
CA GLU A 74 -15.75 -30.14 59.72
C GLU A 74 -14.62 -29.74 58.76
N LYS A 75 -13.58 -30.58 58.64
CA LYS A 75 -12.49 -30.36 57.68
C LYS A 75 -12.99 -30.41 56.23
N LEU A 76 -13.81 -31.41 55.90
CA LEU A 76 -14.40 -31.53 54.55
C LEU A 76 -15.31 -30.34 54.23
N GLU A 77 -16.05 -29.84 55.22
CA GLU A 77 -16.90 -28.66 55.06
C GLU A 77 -16.09 -27.40 54.81
N GLN A 78 -14.97 -27.20 55.53
CA GLN A 78 -14.03 -26.10 55.26
C GLN A 78 -13.43 -26.19 53.85
N GLU A 79 -13.00 -27.39 53.43
CA GLU A 79 -12.43 -27.61 52.11
C GLU A 79 -13.46 -27.37 51.00
N ALA A 80 -14.71 -27.80 51.20
CA ALA A 80 -15.80 -27.54 50.26
C ALA A 80 -16.08 -26.03 50.10
N ASN A 81 -16.03 -25.27 51.19
CA ASN A 81 -16.21 -23.82 51.15
C ASN A 81 -15.07 -23.13 50.38
N LEU A 82 -13.81 -23.52 50.64
CA LEU A 82 -12.65 -22.98 49.91
C LEU A 82 -12.72 -23.29 48.41
N LEU A 83 -13.06 -24.54 48.05
CA LEU A 83 -13.23 -24.92 46.65
C LEU A 83 -14.36 -24.14 45.97
N ASN A 84 -15.44 -23.85 46.70
CA ASN A 84 -16.53 -23.03 46.17
C ASN A 84 -16.08 -21.58 45.92
N GLU A 85 -15.32 -20.97 46.84
CA GLU A 85 -14.74 -19.63 46.65
C GLU A 85 -13.76 -19.58 45.46
N GLU A 86 -12.89 -20.58 45.34
CA GLU A 86 -11.96 -20.69 44.21
C GLU A 86 -12.71 -20.83 42.87
N ASN A 87 -13.78 -21.63 42.81
CA ASN A 87 -14.61 -21.77 41.60
C ASN A 87 -15.31 -20.45 41.24
N GLN A 88 -15.79 -19.69 42.22
CA GLN A 88 -16.37 -18.37 41.96
C GLN A 88 -15.32 -17.39 41.40
N HIS A 89 -14.12 -17.39 41.97
CA HIS A 89 -13.02 -16.58 41.47
C HIS A 89 -12.62 -16.97 40.04
N LEU A 90 -12.46 -18.27 39.76
CA LEU A 90 -12.14 -18.76 38.41
C LEU A 90 -13.23 -18.40 37.39
N LYS A 91 -14.50 -18.47 37.80
CA LYS A 91 -15.62 -18.05 36.95
C LYS A 91 -15.53 -16.57 36.58
N ALA A 92 -15.33 -15.69 37.56
CA ALA A 92 -15.16 -14.27 37.32
C ALA A 92 -13.92 -13.97 36.44
N GLN A 93 -12.83 -14.71 36.64
CA GLN A 93 -11.64 -14.58 35.81
C GLN A 93 -11.89 -15.01 34.35
N ASN A 94 -12.65 -16.08 34.13
CA ASN A 94 -13.05 -16.50 32.79
C ASN A 94 -13.93 -15.46 32.11
N GLU A 95 -14.94 -14.93 32.80
CA GLU A 95 -15.81 -13.88 32.25
C GLU A 95 -15.01 -12.64 31.85
N CYS A 96 -14.02 -12.24 32.67
CA CYS A 96 -13.11 -11.13 32.35
C CYS A 96 -12.28 -11.42 31.07
N LYS A 97 -11.65 -12.60 31.00
CA LYS A 97 -10.85 -13.01 29.82
C LYS A 97 -11.69 -13.14 28.56
N GLU A 98 -12.94 -13.58 28.67
CA GLU A 98 -13.87 -13.67 27.55
C GLU A 98 -14.20 -12.28 27.00
N ALA A 99 -14.38 -11.28 27.86
CA ALA A 99 -14.58 -9.90 27.45
C ALA A 99 -13.33 -9.31 26.76
N GLU A 100 -12.13 -9.53 27.30
CA GLU A 100 -10.87 -9.12 26.66
C GLU A 100 -10.69 -9.77 25.28
N LEU A 101 -11.00 -11.06 25.17
CA LEU A 101 -10.94 -11.79 23.90
C LEU A 101 -11.93 -11.22 22.87
N HIS A 102 -13.13 -10.85 23.31
CA HIS A 102 -14.12 -10.22 22.44
C HIS A 102 -13.62 -8.86 21.94
N GLN A 103 -13.06 -8.03 22.83
CA GLN A 103 -12.50 -6.73 22.46
C GLN A 103 -11.35 -6.88 21.45
N LEU A 104 -10.41 -7.80 21.69
CA LEU A 104 -9.29 -8.05 20.77
C LEU A 104 -9.76 -8.53 19.39
N LYS A 105 -10.85 -9.31 19.32
CA LYS A 105 -11.45 -9.72 18.04
C LYS A 105 -12.00 -8.54 17.25
N GLU A 106 -12.66 -7.61 17.93
CA GLU A 106 -13.20 -6.39 17.31
C GLU A 106 -12.07 -5.49 16.81
N GLU A 107 -11.04 -5.27 17.62
CA GLU A 107 -9.84 -4.51 17.23
C GLU A 107 -9.15 -5.15 16.03
N HIS A 108 -8.96 -6.47 16.03
CA HIS A 108 -8.39 -7.19 14.90
C HIS A 108 -9.23 -7.02 13.62
N GLN A 109 -10.57 -7.09 13.73
CA GLN A 109 -11.46 -6.89 12.59
C GLN A 109 -11.33 -5.47 12.00
N ASN A 110 -11.23 -4.45 12.86
CA ASN A 110 -11.03 -3.06 12.45
C ASN A 110 -9.69 -2.89 11.72
N VAL A 111 -8.60 -3.37 12.31
CA VAL A 111 -7.26 -3.31 11.70
C VAL A 111 -7.21 -4.08 10.38
N SER A 112 -7.87 -5.24 10.29
CA SER A 112 -7.96 -6.02 9.07
C SER A 112 -8.68 -5.24 7.95
N SER A 113 -9.77 -4.55 8.28
CA SER A 113 -10.52 -3.72 7.33
C SER A 113 -9.69 -2.52 6.86
N ASP A 114 -8.94 -1.88 7.76
CA ASP A 114 -8.02 -0.79 7.42
C ASP A 114 -6.87 -1.25 6.52
N LYS A 115 -6.31 -2.43 6.80
CA LYS A 115 -5.28 -3.04 5.96
C LYS A 115 -5.79 -3.24 4.53
N GLU A 116 -6.96 -3.84 4.35
CA GLU A 116 -7.56 -4.05 3.02
C GLU A 116 -7.77 -2.73 2.28
N ARG A 117 -8.27 -1.71 2.99
CA ARG A 117 -8.44 -0.35 2.44
C ARG A 117 -7.12 0.25 1.96
N LEU A 118 -6.05 0.10 2.73
CA LEU A 118 -4.71 0.59 2.37
C LEU A 118 -4.11 -0.19 1.20
N GLU A 119 -4.26 -1.51 1.18
CA GLU A 119 -3.82 -2.37 0.06
C GLU A 119 -4.50 -1.96 -1.25
N ASN A 120 -5.80 -1.66 -1.21
CA ASN A 120 -6.53 -1.19 -2.38
C ASN A 120 -6.04 0.18 -2.87
N LYS A 121 -5.75 1.12 -1.96
CA LYS A 121 -5.13 2.41 -2.32
C LYS A 121 -3.75 2.22 -2.94
N LEU A 122 -2.92 1.36 -2.37
CA LEU A 122 -1.58 1.07 -2.89
C LEU A 122 -1.66 0.52 -4.32
N ARG A 123 -2.55 -0.44 -4.55
CA ARG A 123 -2.80 -1.03 -5.87
C ARG A 123 -3.23 0.01 -6.90
N ALA A 124 -4.14 0.91 -6.53
CA ALA A 124 -4.57 2.00 -7.40
C ALA A 124 -3.40 2.95 -7.75
N THR A 125 -2.58 3.33 -6.78
CA THR A 125 -1.40 4.18 -7.00
C THR A 125 -0.38 3.51 -7.91
N LEU A 126 -0.13 2.21 -7.74
CA LEU A 126 0.74 1.45 -8.64
C LEU A 126 0.19 1.45 -10.07
N GLY A 127 -1.11 1.24 -10.24
CA GLY A 127 -1.76 1.33 -11.55
C GLY A 127 -1.61 2.70 -12.20
N HIS A 128 -1.73 3.79 -11.43
CA HIS A 128 -1.48 5.14 -11.93
C HIS A 128 -0.01 5.34 -12.34
N MET A 129 0.93 4.77 -11.58
CA MET A 129 2.35 4.84 -11.92
C MET A 129 2.65 4.13 -13.25
N ASP A 130 2.09 2.93 -13.47
CA ASP A 130 2.23 2.19 -14.73
C ASP A 130 1.67 3.00 -15.91
N GLN A 131 0.53 3.67 -15.71
CA GLN A 131 -0.08 4.56 -16.70
C GLN A 131 0.84 5.74 -17.04
N ILE A 132 1.39 6.43 -16.04
CA ILE A 132 2.32 7.55 -16.24
C ILE A 132 3.59 7.06 -16.95
N GLN A 133 4.10 5.89 -16.59
CA GLN A 133 5.27 5.30 -17.23
C GLN A 133 5.03 5.02 -18.72
N ALA A 134 3.84 4.52 -19.08
CA ALA A 134 3.43 4.35 -20.47
C ALA A 134 3.31 5.70 -21.21
N GLN A 135 2.77 6.74 -20.57
CA GLN A 135 2.68 8.08 -21.14
C GLN A 135 4.06 8.68 -21.42
N ILE A 136 4.99 8.59 -20.46
CA ILE A 136 6.37 9.05 -20.63
C ILE A 136 7.05 8.32 -21.79
N LEU A 137 6.84 7.01 -21.92
CA LEU A 137 7.42 6.25 -23.02
C LEU A 137 6.89 6.70 -24.38
N ASN A 138 5.59 7.00 -24.48
CA ASN A 138 4.99 7.50 -25.72
C ASN A 138 5.50 8.90 -26.05
N GLN A 139 5.51 9.82 -25.10
CA GLN A 139 6.05 11.17 -25.28
C GLN A 139 7.53 11.14 -25.69
N LYS A 140 8.32 10.22 -25.11
CA LYS A 140 9.71 10.02 -25.51
C LYS A 140 9.83 9.63 -26.98
N LYS A 141 9.01 8.68 -27.46
CA LYS A 141 8.99 8.26 -28.87
C LYS A 141 8.59 9.40 -29.81
N GLU A 142 7.62 10.21 -29.43
CA GLU A 142 7.21 11.39 -30.19
C GLU A 142 8.34 12.41 -30.29
N MET A 143 9.00 12.71 -29.16
CA MET A 143 10.17 13.60 -29.11
C MET A 143 11.32 13.09 -30.00
N GLU A 144 11.63 11.79 -29.96
CA GLU A 144 12.64 11.18 -30.84
C GLU A 144 12.28 11.28 -32.32
N SER A 145 10.99 11.14 -32.67
CA SER A 145 10.51 11.31 -34.04
C SER A 145 10.66 12.75 -34.53
N LEU A 146 10.28 13.71 -33.69
CA LEU A 146 10.43 15.14 -33.99
C LEU A 146 11.90 15.52 -34.15
N ALA A 147 12.77 15.06 -33.25
CA ALA A 147 14.20 15.31 -33.32
C ALA A 147 14.84 14.76 -34.61
N ARG A 148 14.42 13.56 -35.05
CA ARG A 148 14.84 13.02 -36.37
C ARG A 148 14.38 13.92 -37.51
N GLY A 149 13.11 14.35 -37.50
CA GLY A 149 12.57 15.26 -38.51
C GLY A 149 13.31 16.60 -38.58
N ASP A 150 13.67 17.18 -37.43
CA ASP A 150 14.46 18.41 -37.37
C ASP A 150 15.88 18.21 -37.89
N HIS A 151 16.50 17.06 -37.59
CA HIS A 151 17.81 16.71 -38.14
C HIS A 151 17.78 16.58 -39.67
N ASP A 152 16.76 15.90 -40.22
CA ASP A 152 16.58 15.73 -41.66
C ASP A 152 16.33 17.08 -42.36
N LYS A 153 15.48 17.93 -41.78
CA LYS A 153 15.21 19.29 -42.29
C LYS A 153 16.46 20.17 -42.23
N THR A 154 17.22 20.09 -41.14
CA THR A 154 18.49 20.83 -41.01
C THR A 154 19.47 20.41 -42.10
N THR A 155 19.59 19.10 -42.35
CA THR A 155 20.44 18.55 -43.41
C THR A 155 19.98 19.00 -44.80
N GLN A 156 18.66 19.01 -45.06
CA GLN A 156 18.10 19.55 -46.30
C GLN A 156 18.40 21.04 -46.49
N LEU A 157 18.26 21.83 -45.43
CA LEU A 157 18.53 23.26 -45.45
C LEU A 157 20.00 23.57 -45.78
N GLU A 158 20.94 22.85 -45.18
CA GLU A 158 22.37 23.02 -45.48
C GLU A 158 22.70 22.66 -46.93
N ARG A 159 22.09 21.60 -47.49
CA ARG A 159 22.24 21.28 -48.92
C ARG A 159 21.73 22.39 -49.83
N LEU A 160 20.54 22.94 -49.55
CA LEU A 160 19.98 24.02 -50.35
C LEU A 160 20.78 25.32 -50.22
N LYS A 161 21.31 25.62 -49.03
CA LYS A 161 22.23 26.76 -48.82
C LYS A 161 23.48 26.61 -49.68
N GLU A 162 24.06 25.42 -49.73
CA GLU A 162 25.24 25.15 -50.54
C GLU A 162 24.94 25.24 -52.04
N GLU A 163 23.83 24.66 -52.50
CA GLU A 163 23.37 24.80 -53.89
C GLU A 163 23.16 26.28 -54.27
N THR A 164 22.52 27.05 -53.39
CA THR A 164 22.33 28.50 -53.58
C THR A 164 23.66 29.25 -53.65
N ARG A 165 24.63 28.87 -52.81
CA ARG A 165 25.99 29.44 -52.81
C ARG A 165 26.71 29.14 -54.13
N LEU A 166 26.60 27.91 -54.63
CA LEU A 166 27.17 27.49 -55.92
C LEU A 166 26.52 28.24 -57.08
N LEU A 167 25.18 28.31 -57.13
CA LEU A 167 24.44 29.06 -58.15
C LEU A 167 24.79 30.55 -58.13
N ARG A 168 24.91 31.17 -56.94
CA ARG A 168 25.34 32.58 -56.82
C ARG A 168 26.76 32.76 -57.35
N THR A 169 27.68 31.85 -57.03
CA THR A 169 29.05 31.88 -57.57
C THR A 169 29.05 31.77 -59.09
N ALA A 170 28.26 30.84 -59.63
CA ALA A 170 28.12 30.65 -61.08
C ALA A 170 27.51 31.87 -61.79
N LEU A 171 26.54 32.54 -61.16
CA LEU A 171 25.93 33.76 -61.68
C LEU A 171 26.94 34.93 -61.72
N VAL A 172 27.77 35.08 -60.68
CA VAL A 172 28.85 36.09 -60.67
C VAL A 172 29.96 35.76 -61.66
N ALA A 173 30.20 34.47 -61.92
CA ALA A 173 31.16 34.02 -62.92
C ALA A 173 30.62 34.05 -64.36
N GLN A 174 29.33 34.35 -64.57
CA GLN A 174 28.85 34.60 -65.93
C GLN A 174 29.54 35.85 -66.49
N PRO A 175 30.12 35.76 -67.70
CA PRO A 175 30.66 36.95 -68.35
C PRO A 175 29.52 37.95 -68.55
N SER A 176 29.69 39.16 -68.02
CA SER A 176 28.73 40.26 -68.17
C SER A 176 28.53 40.59 -69.65
N MET A 177 27.50 40.03 -70.28
CA MET A 177 27.29 40.23 -71.72
C MET A 177 27.00 41.70 -72.00
N MET A 178 27.85 42.35 -72.79
CA MET A 178 27.68 43.73 -73.22
C MET A 178 26.82 43.73 -74.48
N LYS A 179 25.68 44.41 -74.46
CA LYS A 179 24.82 44.56 -75.66
C LYS A 179 25.10 45.90 -76.31
N CYS A 180 25.25 45.92 -77.64
CA CYS A 180 25.29 47.17 -78.38
C CYS A 180 23.86 47.77 -78.39
N PRO A 181 23.67 49.03 -77.95
CA PRO A 181 22.35 49.64 -77.89
C PRO A 181 21.76 49.97 -79.26
N LEU A 182 22.57 50.00 -80.33
CA LEU A 182 22.17 50.41 -81.67
C LEU A 182 21.71 49.24 -82.54
N CYS A 183 22.34 48.07 -82.40
CA CYS A 183 22.04 46.89 -83.23
C CYS A 183 21.61 45.65 -82.43
N ASN A 184 21.58 45.71 -81.09
CA ASN A 184 21.30 44.61 -80.17
C ASN A 184 22.26 43.40 -80.27
N GLU A 185 23.39 43.54 -80.96
CA GLU A 185 24.42 42.51 -80.99
C GLU A 185 25.00 42.30 -79.58
N VAL A 186 25.19 41.02 -79.22
CA VAL A 186 25.58 40.62 -77.86
C VAL A 186 27.04 40.19 -77.86
N PHE A 187 27.84 40.93 -77.10
CA PHE A 187 29.26 40.67 -76.95
C PHE A 187 29.51 39.93 -75.63
N PRO A 188 30.46 38.97 -75.60
CA PRO A 188 30.85 38.32 -74.36
C PRO A 188 31.53 39.36 -73.44
N GLY A 189 31.32 39.26 -72.13
CA GLY A 189 31.78 40.27 -71.16
C GLY A 189 33.29 40.44 -70.99
N ASN A 190 34.07 39.57 -71.63
CA ASN A 190 35.52 39.65 -71.72
C ASN A 190 36.01 40.21 -73.05
N VAL A 191 35.11 40.73 -73.92
CA VAL A 191 35.52 41.44 -75.13
C VAL A 191 36.40 42.64 -74.74
N GLU A 192 37.50 42.83 -75.45
CA GLU A 192 38.38 43.97 -75.23
C GLU A 192 37.57 45.26 -75.46
N THR A 193 37.61 46.21 -74.51
CA THR A 193 36.80 47.43 -74.56
C THR A 193 36.96 48.18 -75.88
N SER A 194 38.17 48.18 -76.44
CA SER A 194 38.49 48.77 -77.75
C SER A 194 37.69 48.15 -78.91
N GLN A 195 37.43 46.84 -78.89
CA GLN A 195 36.69 46.14 -79.94
C GLN A 195 35.18 46.41 -79.84
N TYR A 196 34.63 46.42 -78.63
CA TYR A 196 33.23 46.81 -78.42
C TYR A 196 33.00 48.27 -78.81
N GLU A 197 33.89 49.19 -78.38
CA GLU A 197 33.79 50.60 -78.75
C GLU A 197 33.97 50.82 -80.26
N ALA A 198 34.91 50.13 -80.91
CA ALA A 198 35.06 50.22 -82.36
C ALA A 198 33.81 49.76 -83.11
N HIS A 199 33.16 48.69 -82.64
CA HIS A 199 31.87 48.25 -83.17
C HIS A 199 30.77 49.30 -82.95
N VAL A 200 30.64 49.88 -81.74
CA VAL A 200 29.63 50.93 -81.51
C VAL A 200 29.91 52.14 -82.41
N ARG A 201 31.18 52.54 -82.57
CA ARG A 201 31.59 53.64 -83.45
C ARG A 201 31.38 53.34 -84.93
N SER A 202 31.37 52.08 -85.36
CA SER A 202 31.05 51.77 -86.76
C SER A 202 29.60 52.09 -87.12
N HIS A 203 28.70 52.15 -86.13
CA HIS A 203 27.32 52.61 -86.34
C HIS A 203 27.17 54.14 -86.21
N LEU A 204 28.27 54.88 -86.01
CA LEU A 204 28.25 56.34 -85.85
C LEU A 204 28.99 57.00 -87.02
N LEU A 205 28.36 58.00 -87.61
CA LEU A 205 28.93 58.89 -88.62
C LEU A 205 29.45 60.14 -87.93
N GLU A 206 30.75 60.39 -88.02
CA GLU A 206 31.40 61.58 -87.45
C GLU A 206 31.49 62.68 -88.52
N CYS A 207 31.08 63.90 -88.16
CA CYS A 207 31.25 65.04 -89.05
C CYS A 207 32.73 65.45 -89.11
N PRO A 208 33.34 65.64 -90.31
CA PRO A 208 34.73 66.05 -90.44
C PRO A 208 34.97 67.54 -90.15
N TYR A 209 33.90 68.31 -89.91
CA TYR A 209 33.95 69.77 -89.74
C TYR A 209 33.58 70.23 -88.32
N CYS A 210 32.98 69.36 -87.50
CA CYS A 210 32.64 69.63 -86.11
C CYS A 210 32.57 68.34 -85.29
N ASP A 211 32.57 68.44 -83.96
CA ASP A 211 32.59 67.28 -83.06
C ASP A 211 31.21 66.58 -82.89
N GLU A 212 30.32 66.72 -83.88
CA GLU A 212 28.99 66.08 -83.85
C GLU A 212 29.03 64.68 -84.47
N THR A 213 28.35 63.73 -83.82
CA THR A 213 28.23 62.34 -84.25
C THR A 213 26.76 61.96 -84.44
N PHE A 214 26.50 61.16 -85.45
CA PHE A 214 25.15 60.79 -85.88
C PHE A 214 25.04 59.28 -86.01
N GLU A 215 23.89 58.68 -85.71
CA GLU A 215 23.67 57.26 -85.97
C GLU A 215 23.61 57.00 -87.49
N GLU A 216 24.29 55.94 -87.96
CA GLU A 216 24.34 55.55 -89.37
C GLU A 216 22.95 55.20 -89.93
N SER A 217 22.06 54.69 -89.07
CA SER A 217 20.63 54.46 -89.38
C SER A 217 19.91 55.74 -89.78
N ASN A 218 20.36 56.90 -89.31
CA ASN A 218 19.78 58.23 -89.55
C ASN A 218 20.62 59.02 -90.57
N LYS A 219 21.07 58.34 -91.63
CA LYS A 219 21.94 58.91 -92.68
C LYS A 219 21.43 60.22 -93.27
N GLN A 220 20.11 60.39 -93.42
CA GLN A 220 19.52 61.64 -93.93
C GLN A 220 19.87 62.85 -93.04
N VAL A 221 19.83 62.68 -91.71
CA VAL A 221 20.15 63.76 -90.76
C VAL A 221 21.63 64.14 -90.86
N TYR A 222 22.51 63.15 -91.05
CA TYR A 222 23.93 63.38 -91.28
C TYR A 222 24.20 64.11 -92.62
N GLU A 223 23.56 63.68 -93.71
CA GLU A 223 23.70 64.34 -95.02
C GLU A 223 23.17 65.79 -94.99
N ASP A 224 22.04 66.02 -94.33
CA ASP A 224 21.49 67.37 -94.11
C ASP A 224 22.46 68.24 -93.27
N HIS A 225 23.08 67.66 -92.23
CA HIS A 225 24.09 68.33 -91.42
C HIS A 225 25.34 68.70 -92.21
N LEU A 226 25.88 67.79 -93.03
CA LEU A 226 27.02 68.09 -93.91
C LEU A 226 26.67 69.18 -94.94
N PHE A 227 25.44 69.20 -95.44
CA PHE A 227 24.98 70.24 -96.35
C PHE A 227 24.97 71.62 -95.67
N CYS A 228 24.59 71.73 -94.40
CA CYS A 228 24.67 72.97 -93.63
C CYS A 228 26.10 73.54 -93.56
N HIS A 229 27.12 72.70 -93.34
CA HIS A 229 28.54 73.15 -93.41
C HIS A 229 28.94 73.62 -94.82
N GLY A 230 28.30 73.07 -95.86
CA GLY A 230 28.45 73.50 -97.24
C GLY A 230 27.77 74.85 -97.56
N LEU A 231 26.73 75.21 -96.81
CA LEU A 231 26.03 76.49 -96.92
C LEU A 231 26.75 77.63 -96.18
N ASP A 232 27.55 77.33 -95.15
CA ASP A 232 28.39 78.30 -94.42
C ASP A 232 29.69 78.71 -95.17
N LYS A 233 29.92 78.16 -96.38
CA LYS A 233 31.05 78.53 -97.28
C LYS A 233 30.63 79.27 -98.55
N LEU A 234 29.42 79.83 -98.58
CA LEU A 234 28.94 80.77 -99.62
C LEU A 234 28.90 82.21 -99.10
#